data_AF-A0A916RXF7-F1
#
_entry.id   AF-A0A916RXF7-F1
#
_cell.length_a   1.000
_cell.length_b   1.000
_cell.length_c   1.000
_cell.angle_alpha   90.00
_cell.angle_beta   90.00
_cell.angle_gamma   90.00
#
_symmetry.space_group_name_H-M   'P 1'
#
loop_
_entity.id
_entity.type
_entity.pdbx_description
1 polymer ?
#
loop_
_entity_poly.entity_id
_entity_poly.type
_entity_poly.pdbx_seq_one_letter_code
_entity_poly.pdbx_strand_id
1 'polypeptide(L)'
;MDNKRTSNLIAILEEIENDNNKQVNTKLEIDKSKRIVQRLASFSTDCDTCKRSFTELEEHILQLRNKKLTLKETNNYKQKLKSISTHLQKQHKLLPQGHYLGIYMSLGVSIGVVFGLTIFDNIALGIPIGIGMGVAIGTGLDADAKKKGQTL
;
A
#
# COMPACT_ATOMS: atom_id res chain seq x y z
N MET A 1 22.05 1.94 12.62
CA MET A 1 22.92 2.08 11.42
C MET A 1 22.10 2.06 10.12
N ASP A 2 20.76 2.01 10.20
CA ASP A 2 19.89 1.65 9.08
C ASP A 2 19.35 2.88 8.31
N ASN A 3 19.30 4.04 8.96
CA ASN A 3 18.68 5.24 8.37
C ASN A 3 19.38 5.70 7.06
N LYS A 4 20.71 5.59 6.99
CA LYS A 4 21.48 5.93 5.77
C LYS A 4 21.19 4.96 4.61
N ARG A 5 20.96 3.67 4.89
CA ARG A 5 20.60 2.67 3.87
C ARG A 5 19.18 2.90 3.37
N THR A 6 18.24 3.15 4.28
CA THR A 6 16.86 3.49 3.95
C THR A 6 16.76 4.75 3.08
N SER A 7 17.45 5.84 3.45
CA SER A 7 17.45 7.07 2.65
C SER A 7 18.03 6.85 1.25
N ASN A 8 19.11 6.07 1.14
CA ASN A 8 19.70 5.74 -0.16
C ASN A 8 18.73 4.94 -1.05
N LEU A 9 18.02 3.96 -0.48
CA LEU A 9 17.04 3.18 -1.25
C LEU A 9 15.84 4.00 -1.70
N ILE A 10 15.37 4.92 -0.86
CA ILE A 10 14.29 5.84 -1.22
C ILE A 10 14.73 6.74 -2.38
N ALA A 11 15.95 7.28 -2.34
CA ALA A 11 16.49 8.09 -3.43
C ALA A 11 16.58 7.31 -4.75
N ILE A 12 17.03 6.05 -4.70
CA ILE A 12 17.07 5.19 -5.90
C ILE A 12 15.65 4.93 -6.45
N LEU A 13 14.67 4.72 -5.57
CA LEU A 13 13.27 4.56 -5.98
C LEU A 13 12.71 5.85 -6.62
N GLU A 14 13.12 7.03 -6.16
CA GLU A 14 12.76 8.32 -6.75
C GLU A 14 13.42 8.55 -8.11
N GLU A 15 14.69 8.17 -8.28
CA GLU A 15 15.36 8.19 -9.58
C GLU A 15 14.62 7.28 -10.59
N ILE A 16 14.30 6.04 -10.19
CA ILE A 16 13.54 5.10 -11.01
C ILE A 16 12.16 5.69 -11.37
N GLU A 17 11.52 6.40 -10.46
CA GLU A 17 10.23 7.05 -10.69
C GLU A 17 10.34 8.20 -11.71
N ASN A 18 11.42 8.98 -11.68
CA ASN A 18 11.62 10.10 -12.60
C ASN A 18 12.07 9.67 -14.00
N ASP A 19 12.85 8.59 -14.11
CA ASP A 19 13.41 8.10 -15.37
C ASP A 19 12.43 7.25 -16.20
N ASN A 20 11.38 6.72 -15.56
CA ASN A 20 10.41 5.83 -16.20
C ASN A 20 9.08 6.52 -16.51
N ASN A 21 8.36 5.99 -17.51
CA ASN A 21 7.04 6.52 -17.83
C ASN A 21 6.02 6.21 -16.70
N LYS A 22 4.94 7.00 -16.67
CA LYS A 22 3.83 6.88 -15.71
C LYS A 22 3.25 5.46 -15.59
N GLN A 23 3.21 4.69 -16.69
CA GLN A 23 2.69 3.33 -16.74
C GLN A 23 3.58 2.31 -16.02
N VAL A 24 4.91 2.50 -16.05
CA VAL A 24 5.88 1.69 -15.31
C VAL A 24 5.83 2.04 -13.82
N ASN A 25 5.70 3.32 -13.47
CA ASN A 25 5.60 3.77 -12.08
C ASN A 25 4.36 3.22 -11.36
N THR A 26 3.20 3.26 -12.02
CA THR A 26 1.97 2.63 -11.49
C THR A 26 2.13 1.12 -11.34
N LYS A 27 2.93 0.47 -12.19
CA LYS A 27 3.19 -0.97 -12.10
C LYS A 27 4.17 -1.33 -10.98
N LEU A 28 5.12 -0.47 -10.63
CA LEU A 28 6.09 -0.74 -9.57
C LEU A 28 5.55 -0.41 -8.17
N GLU A 29 4.43 0.31 -8.06
CA GLU A 29 3.87 0.74 -6.76
C GLU A 29 4.94 1.46 -5.90
N ILE A 30 5.73 2.37 -6.50
CA ILE A 30 6.91 2.99 -5.88
C ILE A 30 6.63 3.55 -4.47
N ASP A 31 5.49 4.22 -4.26
CA ASP A 31 5.08 4.74 -2.95
C ASP A 31 4.92 3.66 -1.86
N LYS A 32 4.44 2.48 -2.26
CA LYS A 32 4.31 1.33 -1.37
C LYS A 32 5.67 0.73 -1.07
N SER A 33 6.55 0.68 -2.08
CA SER A 33 7.94 0.24 -1.89
C SER A 33 8.68 1.13 -0.90
N LYS A 34 8.58 2.46 -1.03
CA LYS A 34 9.17 3.42 -0.08
C LYS A 34 8.69 3.14 1.35
N ARG A 35 7.39 2.96 1.55
CA ARG A 35 6.80 2.63 2.86
C ARG A 35 7.27 1.29 3.41
N ILE A 36 7.29 0.25 2.58
CA ILE A 36 7.80 -1.08 2.98
C ILE A 36 9.26 -0.99 3.42
N VAL A 37 10.12 -0.30 2.67
CA VAL A 37 11.54 -0.10 3.02
C VAL A 37 11.66 0.62 4.38
N GLN A 38 10.88 1.68 4.61
CA GLN A 38 10.84 2.38 5.90
C GLN A 38 10.40 1.48 7.05
N ARG A 39 9.34 0.68 6.85
CA ARG A 39 8.82 -0.24 7.88
C ARG A 39 9.77 -1.37 8.19
N LEU A 40 10.35 -2.00 7.17
CA LEU A 40 11.35 -3.04 7.33
C LEU A 40 12.55 -2.54 8.13
N ALA A 41 13.03 -1.32 7.84
CA ALA A 41 14.11 -0.70 8.60
C ALA A 41 13.72 -0.39 10.05
N SER A 42 12.46 -0.02 10.32
CA SER A 42 11.99 0.23 11.69
C SER A 42 11.85 -1.05 12.53
N PHE A 43 11.69 -2.21 11.90
CA PHE A 43 11.54 -3.50 12.58
C PHE A 43 12.77 -4.41 12.48
N SER A 44 13.81 -4.00 11.75
CA SER A 44 15.00 -4.84 11.53
C SER A 44 15.83 -5.09 12.79
N THR A 45 15.65 -4.27 13.83
CA THR A 45 16.25 -4.43 15.16
C THR A 45 15.68 -5.61 15.92
N ASP A 46 14.38 -5.85 15.78
CA ASP A 46 13.62 -6.80 16.62
C ASP A 46 13.04 -7.98 15.82
N CYS A 47 13.27 -8.02 14.50
CA CYS A 47 12.76 -9.07 13.62
C CYS A 47 13.78 -9.48 12.54
N ASP A 48 14.35 -10.68 12.68
CA ASP A 48 15.30 -11.25 11.72
C ASP A 48 14.72 -11.40 10.31
N THR A 49 13.43 -11.73 10.22
CA THR A 49 12.74 -11.84 8.92
C THR A 49 12.67 -10.47 8.24
N CYS A 50 12.37 -9.39 8.98
CA CYS A 50 12.39 -8.03 8.44
C CYS A 50 13.80 -7.64 7.97
N LYS A 51 14.83 -8.00 8.73
CA LYS A 51 16.22 -7.75 8.35
C LYS A 51 16.61 -8.48 7.04
N ARG A 52 16.26 -9.76 6.92
CA ARG A 52 16.49 -10.54 5.68
C ARG A 52 15.71 -9.97 4.49
N SER A 53 14.42 -9.71 4.68
CA SER A 53 13.56 -9.11 3.65
C SER A 53 14.04 -7.73 3.21
N PHE A 54 14.62 -6.93 4.11
CA PHE A 54 15.22 -5.64 3.76
C PHE A 54 16.41 -5.82 2.82
N THR A 55 17.34 -6.73 3.13
CA THR A 55 18.51 -7.00 2.28
C THR A 55 18.11 -7.58 0.92
N GLU A 56 17.15 -8.53 0.89
CA GLU A 56 16.64 -9.08 -0.36
C GLU A 56 15.94 -8.03 -1.24
N LEU A 57 15.21 -7.10 -0.61
CA LEU A 57 14.54 -6.01 -1.32
C LEU A 57 15.55 -4.97 -1.82
N GLU A 58 16.56 -4.64 -1.01
CA GLU A 58 17.68 -3.76 -1.37
C GLU A 58 18.40 -4.25 -2.64
N GLU A 59 18.77 -5.53 -2.66
CA GLU A 59 19.43 -6.13 -3.83
C GLU A 59 18.55 -6.05 -5.08
N HIS A 60 17.25 -6.31 -4.94
CA HIS A 60 16.32 -6.29 -6.08
C HIS A 60 16.07 -4.87 -6.61
N ILE A 61 16.03 -3.86 -5.72
CA ILE A 61 15.91 -2.45 -6.13
C ILE A 61 17.16 -2.02 -6.92
N LEU A 62 18.35 -2.42 -6.47
CA LEU A 62 19.61 -2.14 -7.18
C LEU A 62 19.66 -2.82 -8.55
N GLN A 63 19.13 -4.04 -8.68
CA GLN A 63 19.01 -4.72 -9.97
C GLN A 63 18.04 -4.00 -10.92
N LEU A 64 16.94 -3.47 -10.41
CA LEU A 64 15.94 -2.73 -11.19
C LEU A 64 16.50 -1.41 -11.74
N ARG A 65 17.42 -0.75 -11.02
CA ARG A 65 18.09 0.48 -11.49
C ARG A 65 18.92 0.24 -12.76
N ASN A 66 19.62 -0.89 -12.84
CA ASN A 66 20.62 -1.12 -13.88
C ASN A 66 20.09 -1.85 -15.12
N LYS A 67 18.80 -2.20 -15.16
CA LYS A 67 18.23 -3.04 -16.22
C LYS A 67 16.93 -2.46 -16.76
N LYS A 68 16.70 -2.59 -18.07
CA LYS A 68 15.46 -2.18 -18.71
C LYS A 68 14.31 -3.06 -18.22
N LEU A 69 13.32 -2.45 -17.56
CA LEU A 69 12.23 -3.18 -16.92
C LEU A 69 11.37 -3.97 -17.90
N THR A 70 11.29 -5.28 -17.68
CA THR A 70 10.37 -6.17 -18.37
C THR A 70 9.10 -6.45 -17.55
N LEU A 71 8.04 -6.93 -18.21
CA LEU A 71 6.80 -7.39 -17.56
C LEU A 71 7.06 -8.49 -16.52
N LYS A 72 7.99 -9.41 -16.81
CA LYS A 72 8.32 -10.53 -15.92
C LYS A 72 9.00 -10.05 -14.63
N GLU A 73 9.93 -9.10 -14.74
CA GLU A 73 10.62 -8.51 -13.59
C GLU A 73 9.66 -7.70 -12.71
N THR A 74 8.75 -6.96 -13.34
CA THR A 74 7.68 -6.24 -12.65
C THR A 74 6.81 -7.19 -11.82
N ASN A 75 6.40 -8.32 -12.38
CA ASN A 75 5.59 -9.31 -11.67
C ASN A 75 6.34 -9.97 -10.51
N ASN A 76 7.62 -10.32 -10.71
CA ASN A 76 8.45 -10.91 -9.67
C ASN A 76 8.66 -9.93 -8.50
N TYR A 77 8.88 -8.65 -8.80
CA TYR A 77 8.97 -7.58 -7.81
C TYR A 77 7.66 -7.44 -7.00
N LYS A 78 6.51 -7.39 -7.67
CA LYS A 78 5.20 -7.36 -7.00
C LYS A 78 4.97 -8.55 -6.07
N GLN A 79 5.38 -9.74 -6.49
CA GLN A 79 5.24 -10.97 -5.68
C GLN A 79 6.09 -10.89 -4.41
N LYS A 80 7.33 -10.40 -4.51
CA LYS A 80 8.18 -10.14 -3.34
C LYS A 80 7.56 -9.11 -2.41
N LEU A 81 7.11 -7.97 -2.93
CA LEU A 81 6.42 -6.95 -2.13
C LEU A 81 5.18 -7.49 -1.42
N LYS A 82 4.42 -8.38 -2.07
CA LYS A 82 3.25 -9.04 -1.46
C LYS A 82 3.65 -9.97 -0.31
N SER A 83 4.72 -10.76 -0.49
CA SER A 83 5.25 -11.64 0.57
C SER A 83 5.66 -10.82 1.80
N ILE A 84 6.44 -9.76 1.56
CA ILE A 84 6.90 -8.84 2.60
C ILE A 84 5.71 -8.15 3.29
N SER A 85 4.75 -7.64 2.51
CA SER A 85 3.54 -7.02 3.05
C SER A 85 2.77 -8.00 3.94
N THR A 86 2.64 -9.26 3.51
CA THR A 86 1.93 -10.29 4.29
C THR A 86 2.63 -10.55 5.62
N HIS A 87 3.96 -10.60 5.62
CA HIS A 87 4.74 -10.73 6.85
C HIS A 87 4.51 -9.53 7.79
N LEU A 88 4.64 -8.31 7.26
CA LEU A 88 4.42 -7.07 7.99
C LEU A 88 3.00 -6.94 8.56
N GLN A 89 1.99 -7.38 7.82
CA GLN A 89 0.61 -7.43 8.28
C GLN A 89 0.42 -8.43 9.43
N LYS A 90 0.96 -9.64 9.29
CA LYS A 90 0.75 -10.72 10.27
C LYS A 90 1.56 -10.53 11.55
N GLN A 91 2.83 -10.18 11.44
CA GLN A 91 3.76 -10.11 12.57
C GLN A 91 3.77 -8.72 13.23
N HIS A 92 3.65 -7.66 12.44
CA HIS A 92 3.75 -6.28 12.93
C HIS A 92 2.41 -5.54 12.94
N LYS A 93 1.29 -6.25 12.67
CA LYS A 93 -0.09 -5.72 12.69
C LYS A 93 -0.28 -4.46 11.85
N LEU A 94 0.49 -4.34 10.76
CA LEU A 94 0.31 -3.25 9.82
C LEU A 94 -0.91 -3.49 8.94
N LEU A 95 -1.56 -2.41 8.53
CA LEU A 95 -2.74 -2.41 7.68
C LEU A 95 -2.34 -2.08 6.24
N PRO A 96 -2.98 -2.72 5.23
CA PRO A 96 -2.82 -2.28 3.85
C PRO A 96 -3.42 -0.87 3.68
N GLN A 97 -2.88 -0.08 2.76
CA GLN A 97 -3.52 1.18 2.39
C GLN A 97 -4.93 0.94 1.85
N GLY A 98 -5.89 1.76 2.26
CA GLY A 98 -7.28 1.62 1.82
C GLY A 98 -8.08 0.56 2.59
N HIS A 99 -7.54 0.02 3.69
CA HIS A 99 -8.17 -1.07 4.43
C HIS A 99 -9.56 -0.67 4.94
N TYR A 100 -9.65 0.47 5.62
CA TYR A 100 -10.93 0.94 6.14
C TYR A 100 -11.81 1.49 5.03
N LEU A 101 -11.26 2.18 4.03
CA LEU A 101 -12.03 2.58 2.85
C LEU A 101 -12.74 1.39 2.21
N GLY A 102 -12.05 0.28 1.97
CA GLY A 102 -12.66 -0.91 1.37
C GLY A 102 -13.82 -1.49 2.20
N ILE A 103 -13.64 -1.58 3.53
CA ILE A 103 -14.67 -2.09 4.45
C ILE A 103 -15.88 -1.15 4.52
N TYR A 104 -15.65 0.15 4.68
CA TYR A 104 -16.74 1.11 4.82
C TYR A 104 -17.42 1.43 3.48
N MET A 105 -16.74 1.24 2.35
CA MET A 105 -17.36 1.29 1.03
C MET A 105 -18.34 0.15 0.82
N SER A 106 -17.97 -1.10 1.14
CA SER A 106 -18.90 -2.22 1.00
C SER A 106 -20.11 -2.06 1.93
N LEU A 107 -19.87 -1.68 3.19
CA LEU A 107 -20.95 -1.37 4.13
C LEU A 107 -21.82 -0.20 3.66
N GLY A 108 -21.21 0.89 3.21
CA GLY A 108 -21.90 2.08 2.72
C GLY A 108 -22.80 1.76 1.53
N VAL A 109 -22.31 0.99 0.56
CA VAL A 109 -23.12 0.53 -0.59
C VAL A 109 -24.27 -0.36 -0.12
N SER A 110 -24.03 -1.34 0.76
CA SER A 110 -25.09 -2.19 1.30
C SER A 110 -26.18 -1.38 2.00
N ILE A 111 -25.78 -0.43 2.85
CA ILE A 111 -26.71 0.48 3.56
C ILE A 111 -27.46 1.37 2.56
N GLY A 112 -26.76 1.91 1.56
CA GLY A 112 -27.35 2.76 0.51
C GLY A 112 -28.39 2.02 -0.34
N VAL A 113 -28.17 0.74 -0.64
CA VAL A 113 -29.16 -0.11 -1.32
C VAL A 113 -30.39 -0.31 -0.44
N VAL A 114 -30.21 -0.64 0.84
CA VAL A 114 -31.33 -0.83 1.78
C VAL A 114 -32.13 0.46 1.92
N PHE A 115 -31.49 1.60 2.14
CA PHE A 115 -32.19 2.89 2.24
C PHE A 115 -32.83 3.32 0.93
N GLY A 116 -32.16 3.09 -0.20
CA GLY A 116 -32.71 3.36 -1.53
C GLY A 116 -33.99 2.59 -1.78
N LEU A 117 -34.06 1.32 -1.39
CA LEU A 117 -35.23 0.47 -1.57
C LEU A 117 -36.34 0.67 -0.53
N THR A 118 -36.01 1.09 0.70
CA THR A 118 -36.99 1.12 1.81
C THR A 118 -37.49 2.51 2.17
N ILE A 119 -36.66 3.54 2.01
CA ILE A 119 -37.00 4.92 2.39
C ILE A 119 -37.37 5.75 1.16
N PHE A 120 -36.61 5.59 0.07
CA PHE A 120 -36.73 6.46 -1.09
C PHE A 120 -37.49 5.81 -2.26
N ASP A 121 -37.81 4.51 -2.18
CA ASP A 121 -38.31 3.66 -3.28
C ASP A 121 -37.51 3.86 -4.60
N ASN A 122 -36.25 4.28 -4.47
CA ASN A 122 -35.37 4.64 -5.56
C ASN A 122 -33.92 4.41 -5.16
N ILE A 123 -33.38 3.29 -5.64
CA ILE A 123 -31.97 2.91 -5.48
C ILE A 123 -31.01 4.00 -5.98
N ALA A 124 -31.40 4.75 -7.02
CA ALA A 124 -30.56 5.80 -7.59
C ALA A 124 -30.29 6.95 -6.60
N LEU A 125 -31.15 7.15 -5.60
CA LEU A 125 -30.95 8.12 -4.53
C LEU A 125 -30.19 7.53 -3.34
N GLY A 126 -30.43 6.26 -3.00
CA GLY A 126 -29.81 5.61 -1.84
C GLY A 126 -28.32 5.26 -2.03
N ILE A 127 -27.92 4.79 -3.21
CA ILE A 127 -26.53 4.39 -3.48
C ILE A 127 -25.54 5.56 -3.30
N PRO A 128 -25.76 6.76 -3.86
CA PRO A 128 -24.85 7.90 -3.67
C PRO A 128 -24.69 8.30 -2.20
N ILE A 129 -25.77 8.24 -1.41
CA ILE A 129 -25.74 8.54 0.03
C ILE A 129 -24.89 7.50 0.76
N GLY A 130 -25.14 6.21 0.48
CA GLY A 130 -24.38 5.11 1.05
C GLY A 130 -22.88 5.18 0.71
N ILE A 131 -22.55 5.48 -0.54
CA ILE A 131 -21.17 5.70 -0.99
C ILE A 131 -20.57 6.91 -0.26
N GLY A 132 -21.26 8.03 -0.20
CA GLY A 132 -20.78 9.24 0.47
C GLY A 132 -20.41 8.99 1.94
N MET A 133 -21.27 8.27 2.66
CA MET A 133 -21.01 7.86 4.04
C MET A 133 -19.84 6.88 4.17
N GLY A 134 -19.79 5.88 3.29
CA GLY A 134 -18.71 4.90 3.25
C GLY A 134 -17.34 5.53 2.98
N VAL A 135 -17.26 6.46 2.03
CA VAL A 135 -16.05 7.24 1.74
C VAL A 135 -15.67 8.11 2.93
N ALA A 136 -16.61 8.88 3.49
CA ALA A 136 -16.33 9.81 4.59
C ALA A 136 -15.72 9.09 5.81
N ILE A 137 -16.33 7.98 6.23
CA ILE A 137 -15.85 7.21 7.39
C ILE A 137 -14.55 6.47 7.02
N GLY A 138 -14.55 5.77 5.88
CA GLY A 138 -13.43 4.94 5.46
C GLY A 138 -12.13 5.71 5.26
N THR A 139 -12.20 6.85 4.55
CA THR A 139 -11.02 7.72 4.33
C THR A 139 -10.54 8.37 5.63
N GLY A 140 -11.44 8.73 6.55
CA GLY A 140 -11.09 9.27 7.85
C GLY A 140 -10.26 8.29 8.69
N LEU A 141 -10.70 7.03 8.76
CA LEU A 141 -10.01 5.97 9.48
C LEU A 141 -8.67 5.58 8.82
N ASP A 142 -8.61 5.52 7.49
CA ASP A 142 -7.35 5.27 6.79
C ASP A 142 -6.34 6.42 6.99
N ALA A 143 -6.81 7.66 7.05
CA ALA A 143 -5.96 8.82 7.34
C ALA A 143 -5.42 8.78 8.77
N ASP A 144 -6.23 8.38 9.75
CA ASP A 144 -5.80 8.19 11.14
C ASP A 144 -4.77 7.06 11.27
N ALA A 145 -5.01 5.91 10.63
CA ALA A 145 -4.06 4.79 10.60
C ALA A 145 -2.72 5.21 9.95
N LYS A 146 -2.78 6.03 8.89
CA LYS A 146 -1.57 6.57 8.24
C LYS A 146 -0.80 7.49 9.19
N LYS A 147 -1.48 8.39 9.91
CA LYS A 147 -0.86 9.29 10.92
C LYS A 147 -0.21 8.52 12.07
N LYS A 148 -0.85 7.44 12.53
CA LYS A 148 -0.31 6.53 13.55
C LYS A 148 0.81 5.62 13.05
N GLY A 149 1.13 5.68 11.76
CA GLY A 149 2.15 4.86 11.15
C GLY A 149 1.80 3.37 11.12
N GLN A 150 0.52 3.04 11.06
CA GLN A 150 0.04 1.66 11.03
C GLN A 150 -0.16 1.13 9.61
N THR A 151 0.10 1.93 8.57
CA THR A 151 -0.16 1.56 7.17
C THR A 151 1.11 1.19 6.40
N LEU A 152 0.94 0.26 5.45
CA LEU A 152 1.89 -0.10 4.39
C LEU A 152 1.72 0.74 3.12
#